data_AF-A0AA96MEU0-F1
#
_entry.id   AF-A0AA96MEU0-F1
#
_cell.length_a   1.000
_cell.length_b   1.000
_cell.length_c   1.000
_cell.angle_alpha   90.00
_cell.angle_beta   90.00
_cell.angle_gamma   90.00
#
_symmetry.space_group_name_H-M   'P 1'
#
loop_
_entity.id
_entity.type
_entity.pdbx_description
1 polymer ?
#
loop_
_entity_poly.entity_id
_entity_poly.type
_entity_poly.pdbx_seq_one_letter_code
_entity_poly.pdbx_strand_id
1 'polypeptide(L)'
;MALKTLIQIRRGLENALGTLAAGELGYCTDTGKLYIGNGSSNLLLVAAQSTGDMLKSIYDTNNNGKVDYAQTADAVAWSGVDGKPSVYPPAAHTHDYLPKGPLTWNQLKGV
;
A
#
# COMPACT_ATOMS: atom_id res chain seq x y z
N MET A 1 29.12 -42.89 -17.12
CA MET A 1 28.33 -42.42 -15.96
C MET A 1 28.15 -40.92 -16.11
N ALA A 2 26.91 -40.42 -16.17
CA ALA A 2 26.67 -38.98 -16.27
C ALA A 2 26.99 -38.32 -14.91
N LEU A 3 27.89 -37.35 -14.89
CA LEU A 3 28.11 -36.51 -13.72
C LEU A 3 26.81 -35.74 -13.49
N LYS A 4 26.11 -36.03 -12.38
CA LYS A 4 25.03 -35.18 -11.90
C LYS A 4 25.67 -33.93 -11.28
N THR A 5 26.28 -33.10 -12.11
CA THR A 5 26.81 -31.81 -11.67
C THR A 5 25.60 -30.88 -11.55
N LEU A 6 24.99 -30.83 -10.37
CA LEU A 6 24.01 -29.80 -10.06
C LEU A 6 24.71 -28.45 -10.19
N ILE A 7 24.10 -27.51 -10.90
CA ILE A 7 24.59 -26.12 -10.92
C ILE A 7 24.58 -25.63 -9.46
N GLN A 8 25.75 -25.32 -8.92
CA GLN A 8 25.88 -24.77 -7.56
C GLN A 8 25.81 -23.24 -7.65
N ILE A 9 25.05 -22.64 -6.74
CA ILE A 9 24.96 -21.18 -6.57
C ILE A 9 25.53 -20.80 -5.21
N ARG A 10 25.99 -19.56 -5.05
CA ARG A 10 26.42 -19.07 -3.74
C ARG A 10 25.22 -19.06 -2.79
N ARG A 11 25.40 -19.47 -1.53
CA ARG A 11 24.30 -19.50 -0.55
C ARG A 11 24.77 -19.24 0.88
N GLY A 12 23.94 -18.62 1.71
CA GLY A 12 24.26 -18.32 3.11
C GLY A 12 23.30 -17.31 3.73
N LEU A 13 23.68 -16.70 4.86
CA LEU A 13 22.96 -15.55 5.44
C LEU A 13 23.09 -14.34 4.51
N GLU A 14 22.06 -13.50 4.41
CA GLU A 14 22.07 -12.33 3.51
C GLU A 14 23.23 -11.38 3.80
N ASN A 15 23.48 -11.09 5.08
CA ASN A 15 24.59 -10.25 5.50
C ASN A 15 25.98 -10.86 5.22
N ALA A 16 26.06 -12.18 5.00
CA ALA A 16 27.32 -12.90 4.77
C ALA A 16 27.51 -13.34 3.30
N LEU A 17 26.57 -13.03 2.39
CA LEU A 17 26.63 -13.46 0.99
C LEU A 17 27.82 -12.84 0.22
N GLY A 18 28.24 -11.64 0.65
CA GLY A 18 29.26 -10.83 -0.03
C GLY A 18 28.81 -10.36 -1.42
N THR A 19 29.66 -9.61 -2.11
CA THR A 19 29.39 -9.19 -3.49
C THR A 19 29.58 -10.37 -4.46
N LEU A 20 28.57 -10.60 -5.30
CA LEU A 20 28.55 -11.61 -6.35
C LEU A 20 29.22 -11.06 -7.61
N ALA A 21 29.94 -11.92 -8.34
CA ALA A 21 30.48 -11.55 -9.64
C ALA A 21 29.35 -11.27 -10.65
N ALA A 22 29.65 -10.55 -11.73
CA ALA A 22 28.65 -10.27 -12.76
C ALA A 22 28.05 -11.58 -13.32
N GLY A 23 26.73 -11.73 -13.19
CA GLY A 23 25.99 -12.94 -13.61
C GLY A 23 25.98 -14.09 -12.61
N GLU A 24 26.69 -14.01 -11.48
CA GLU A 24 26.66 -15.04 -10.44
C GLU A 24 25.35 -14.98 -9.65
N LEU A 25 24.69 -16.13 -9.48
CA LEU A 25 23.47 -16.26 -8.67
C LEU A 25 23.81 -16.50 -7.18
N GLY A 26 23.04 -15.87 -6.30
CA GLY A 26 23.13 -16.05 -4.85
C GLY A 26 21.77 -16.28 -4.20
N TYR A 27 21.72 -17.16 -3.20
CA TYR A 27 20.52 -17.46 -2.41
C TYR A 27 20.74 -17.22 -0.91
N CYS A 28 19.88 -16.40 -0.31
CA CYS A 28 19.90 -16.14 1.12
C CYS A 28 18.99 -17.13 1.85
N THR A 29 19.55 -17.95 2.74
CA THR A 29 18.81 -19.02 3.44
C THR A 29 17.94 -18.51 4.58
N ASP A 30 18.25 -17.34 5.12
CA ASP A 30 17.56 -16.66 6.21
C ASP A 30 16.38 -15.82 5.71
N THR A 31 16.55 -15.09 4.61
CA THR A 31 15.51 -14.22 4.06
C THR A 31 14.78 -14.81 2.85
N GLY A 32 15.29 -15.89 2.28
CA GLY A 32 14.70 -16.52 1.09
C GLY A 32 14.92 -15.72 -0.21
N LYS A 33 15.67 -14.62 -0.16
CA LYS A 33 15.93 -13.77 -1.33
C LYS A 33 16.87 -14.44 -2.33
N LEU A 34 16.65 -14.14 -3.62
CA LEU A 34 17.56 -14.49 -4.71
C LEU A 34 18.19 -13.22 -5.29
N TYR A 35 19.49 -13.28 -5.55
CA TYR A 35 20.28 -12.20 -6.11
C TYR A 35 21.02 -12.63 -7.39
N ILE A 36 21.32 -11.66 -8.24
CA ILE A 36 22.35 -11.78 -9.29
C ILE A 36 23.40 -10.68 -9.10
N GLY A 37 24.67 -11.02 -9.22
CA GLY A 37 25.74 -10.02 -9.17
C GLY A 37 25.79 -9.19 -10.45
N ASN A 38 26.14 -7.92 -10.32
CA ASN A 38 26.57 -7.08 -11.44
C ASN A 38 28.08 -6.80 -11.42
N GLY A 39 28.84 -7.48 -10.54
CA GLY A 39 30.28 -7.30 -10.36
C GLY A 39 30.67 -6.19 -9.37
N SER A 40 29.73 -5.37 -8.93
CA SER A 40 29.96 -4.34 -7.90
C SER A 40 28.96 -4.41 -6.75
N SER A 41 27.80 -5.00 -6.98
CA SER A 41 26.69 -5.13 -6.04
C SER A 41 25.82 -6.34 -6.40
N ASN A 42 24.90 -6.68 -5.50
CA ASN A 42 23.93 -7.75 -5.71
C ASN A 42 22.57 -7.12 -6.07
N LEU A 43 22.06 -7.43 -7.25
CA LEU A 43 20.72 -7.04 -7.69
C LEU A 43 19.70 -8.06 -7.19
N LEU A 44 18.61 -7.58 -6.57
CA LEU A 44 17.53 -8.43 -6.06
C LEU A 44 16.66 -8.94 -7.23
N LEU A 45 16.52 -10.26 -7.36
CA LEU A 45 15.66 -10.91 -8.36
C LEU A 45 14.32 -11.34 -7.77
N VAL A 46 14.37 -11.95 -6.58
CA VAL A 46 13.18 -12.37 -5.84
C VAL A 46 13.30 -11.83 -4.43
N ALA A 47 12.39 -10.92 -4.08
CA ALA A 47 12.26 -10.42 -2.73
C ALA A 47 11.71 -11.50 -1.80
N ALA A 48 12.06 -11.40 -0.51
CA ALA A 48 11.36 -12.14 0.52
C ALA A 48 9.91 -11.64 0.54
N GLN A 49 8.95 -12.54 0.36
CA GLN A 49 7.55 -12.18 0.58
C GLN A 49 7.33 -12.08 2.08
N SER A 50 6.90 -10.91 2.55
CA SER A 50 6.55 -10.69 3.94
C SER A 50 5.05 -10.80 4.14
N THR A 51 4.62 -11.13 5.37
CA THR A 51 3.19 -11.08 5.71
C THR A 51 2.73 -9.62 5.66
N GLY A 52 1.78 -9.31 4.78
CA GLY A 52 1.25 -7.96 4.59
C GLY A 52 1.67 -7.28 3.29
N ASP A 53 2.51 -7.91 2.46
CA ASP A 53 2.84 -7.38 1.14
C ASP A 53 1.57 -7.36 0.25
N MET A 54 1.21 -6.17 -0.25
CA MET A 54 0.10 -5.99 -1.21
C MET A 54 0.60 -6.24 -2.64
N LEU A 55 1.07 -7.45 -2.92
CA LEU A 55 1.61 -7.82 -4.23
C LEU A 55 0.55 -7.67 -5.33
N LYS A 56 0.91 -6.98 -6.41
CA LYS A 56 0.03 -6.72 -7.56
C LYS A 56 -0.57 -8.00 -8.13
N SER A 57 0.24 -9.05 -8.30
CA SER A 57 -0.21 -10.34 -8.84
C SER A 57 -1.24 -11.08 -7.98
N ILE A 58 -1.42 -10.67 -6.72
CA ILE A 58 -2.38 -11.28 -5.78
C ILE A 58 -3.59 -10.37 -5.58
N TYR A 59 -3.37 -9.06 -5.50
CA TYR A 59 -4.38 -8.09 -5.07
C TYR A 59 -4.87 -7.15 -6.18
N ASP A 60 -4.22 -7.09 -7.34
CA ASP A 60 -4.61 -6.31 -8.52
C ASP A 60 -4.46 -7.21 -9.77
N THR A 61 -5.35 -8.19 -9.86
CA THR A 61 -5.29 -9.28 -10.85
C THR A 61 -5.51 -8.75 -12.28
N ASN A 62 -6.23 -7.65 -12.42
CA ASN A 62 -6.54 -7.01 -13.70
C ASN A 62 -5.53 -5.90 -14.08
N ASN A 63 -4.53 -5.64 -13.24
CA ASN A 63 -3.43 -4.71 -13.46
C ASN A 63 -3.87 -3.24 -13.62
N ASN A 64 -5.00 -2.84 -13.03
CA ASN A 64 -5.56 -1.49 -13.17
C ASN A 64 -5.03 -0.48 -12.15
N GLY A 65 -4.14 -0.89 -11.24
CA GLY A 65 -3.52 -0.03 -10.24
C GLY A 65 -4.35 0.15 -8.97
N LYS A 66 -5.45 -0.59 -8.81
CA LYS A 66 -6.24 -0.65 -7.57
C LYS A 66 -6.26 -2.07 -7.03
N VAL A 67 -6.36 -2.19 -5.70
CA VAL A 67 -6.67 -3.47 -5.07
C VAL A 67 -8.08 -3.88 -5.48
N ASP A 68 -8.24 -5.08 -6.03
CA ASP A 68 -9.51 -5.61 -6.55
C ASP A 68 -10.63 -5.54 -5.50
N TYR A 69 -10.32 -5.92 -4.25
CA TYR A 69 -11.27 -5.79 -3.13
C TYR A 69 -11.66 -4.34 -2.83
N ALA A 70 -10.74 -3.38 -2.95
CA ALA A 70 -11.04 -1.97 -2.72
C ALA A 70 -11.94 -1.40 -3.82
N GLN A 71 -11.82 -1.89 -5.06
CA GLN A 71 -12.69 -1.47 -6.16
C GLN A 71 -14.17 -1.76 -5.89
N THR A 72 -14.48 -2.79 -5.09
CA THR A 72 -15.87 -3.06 -4.70
C THR A 72 -16.50 -1.90 -3.92
N ALA A 73 -15.70 -1.14 -3.16
CA ALA A 73 -16.16 0.01 -2.38
C ALA A 73 -16.63 1.18 -3.25
N ASP A 74 -16.10 1.32 -4.47
CA ASP A 74 -16.48 2.40 -5.41
C ASP A 74 -17.94 2.29 -5.87
N ALA A 75 -18.55 1.10 -5.77
CA ALA A 75 -19.89 0.79 -6.25
C ALA A 75 -20.87 0.36 -5.14
N VAL A 76 -20.52 0.53 -3.86
CA VAL A 76 -21.39 0.13 -2.75
C VAL A 76 -22.66 0.98 -2.73
N ALA A 77 -23.82 0.34 -2.84
CA ALA A 77 -25.10 0.99 -2.61
C ALA A 77 -25.24 1.42 -1.15
N TRP A 78 -25.87 2.58 -0.90
CA TRP A 78 -26.09 3.08 0.46
C TRP A 78 -26.79 2.04 1.37
N SER A 79 -27.74 1.27 0.83
CA SER A 79 -28.42 0.19 1.55
C SER A 79 -27.47 -0.87 2.13
N GLY A 80 -26.29 -1.07 1.56
CA GLY A 80 -25.27 -2.02 2.02
C GLY A 80 -24.24 -1.47 3.02
N VAL A 81 -24.24 -0.16 3.30
CA VAL A 81 -23.30 0.45 4.26
C VAL A 81 -23.77 0.16 5.69
N ASP A 82 -22.97 -0.52 6.49
CA ASP A 82 -23.27 -0.78 7.91
C ASP A 82 -23.04 0.47 8.77
N GLY A 83 -23.76 0.59 9.89
CA GLY A 83 -23.68 1.75 10.80
C GLY A 83 -24.12 3.09 10.18
N LYS A 84 -24.71 3.07 8.98
CA LYS A 84 -25.19 4.27 8.30
C LYS A 84 -26.31 4.96 9.09
N PRO A 85 -26.36 6.31 9.11
CA PRO A 85 -27.51 7.02 9.65
C PRO A 85 -28.79 6.61 8.90
N SER A 86 -29.83 6.18 9.64
CA SER A 86 -31.13 5.83 9.07
C SER A 86 -31.92 7.06 8.61
N VAL A 87 -31.56 8.23 9.15
CA VAL A 87 -32.11 9.54 8.78
C VAL A 87 -30.94 10.52 8.83
N TYR A 88 -30.80 11.36 7.81
CA TYR A 88 -29.88 12.49 7.79
C TYR A 88 -30.70 13.80 7.83
N PRO A 89 -31.53 14.07 8.87
CA PRO A 89 -32.21 15.35 8.93
C PRO A 89 -31.11 16.37 9.27
N PRO A 90 -30.89 17.42 8.45
CA PRO A 90 -30.00 18.49 8.87
C PRO A 90 -30.52 19.01 10.21
N ALA A 91 -29.68 18.98 11.25
CA ALA A 91 -30.04 19.58 12.51
C ALA A 91 -30.24 21.08 12.27
N ALA A 92 -31.43 21.58 12.60
CA ALA A 92 -31.67 23.02 12.58
C ALA A 92 -30.67 23.68 13.52
N HIS A 93 -29.89 24.62 13.01
CA HIS A 93 -28.99 25.45 13.80
C HIS A 93 -29.33 26.91 13.58
N THR A 94 -29.15 27.73 14.62
CA THR A 94 -29.40 29.17 14.56
C THR A 94 -28.10 29.92 14.34
N HIS A 95 -28.16 30.95 13.53
CA HIS A 95 -27.08 31.91 13.36
C HIS A 95 -27.45 33.18 14.15
N ASP A 96 -27.41 33.09 15.48
CA ASP A 96 -27.87 34.14 16.40
C ASP A 96 -26.95 35.38 16.46
N TYR A 97 -25.91 35.42 15.63
CA TYR A 97 -24.92 36.48 15.64
C TYR A 97 -25.46 37.79 15.06
N LEU A 98 -26.61 37.79 14.37
CA LEU A 98 -27.22 39.00 13.81
C LEU A 98 -28.75 38.99 13.93
N PRO A 99 -29.36 40.13 14.28
CA PRO A 99 -30.81 40.30 14.21
C PRO A 99 -31.32 40.04 12.79
N LYS A 100 -32.47 39.38 12.66
CA LYS A 100 -33.17 39.23 11.38
C LYS A 100 -33.72 40.60 10.94
N GLY A 101 -32.97 41.32 10.11
CA GLY A 101 -33.34 42.62 9.56
C GLY A 101 -32.13 43.47 9.15
N PRO A 102 -32.33 44.66 8.58
CA PRO A 102 -31.24 45.59 8.30
C PRO A 102 -30.48 45.93 9.58
N LEU A 103 -29.17 45.73 9.57
CA LEU A 103 -28.32 46.09 10.70
C LEU A 103 -28.26 47.60 10.84
N THR A 104 -28.62 48.10 12.02
CA THR A 104 -28.42 49.50 12.35
C THR A 104 -26.94 49.74 12.66
N TRP A 105 -26.49 50.96 12.40
CA TRP A 105 -25.12 51.38 12.72
C TRP A 105 -24.75 51.14 14.21
N ASN A 106 -25.73 51.27 15.11
CA ASN A 106 -25.54 51.03 16.54
C ASN A 106 -25.30 49.55 16.89
N GLN A 107 -25.80 48.62 16.09
CA GLN A 107 -25.60 47.18 16.31
C GLN A 107 -24.21 46.69 15.85
N LEU A 108 -23.48 47.48 15.06
CA LEU A 108 -22.17 47.10 14.51
C LEU A 108 -20.97 47.68 15.28
N LYS A 109 -21.16 48.78 16.03
CA LYS A 109 -20.05 49.59 16.56
C LYS A 109 -19.69 49.35 18.03
N GLY A 110 -20.36 48.41 18.71
CA GLY A 110 -19.99 47.98 20.07
C GLY A 110 -20.13 49.03 21.17
N VAL A 111 -20.91 50.11 20.94
CA VAL A 111 -21.37 51.12 21.92
C VAL A 111 -22.59 51.87 21.37
#